data_AF-A0A0J8AZH3-F1
#
_entry.id   AF-A0A0J8AZH3-F1
#
_cell.length_a   1.000
_cell.length_b   1.000
_cell.length_c   1.000
_cell.angle_alpha   90.00
_cell.angle_beta   90.00
_cell.angle_gamma   90.00
#
_symmetry.space_group_name_H-M   'P 1'
#
loop_
_entity.id
_entity.type
_entity.pdbx_description
1 polymer ?
#
loop_
_entity_poly.entity_id
_entity_poly.type
_entity_poly.pdbx_seq_one_letter_code
_entity_poly.pdbx_strand_id
1 'polypeptide(L)'
;VGKASCILTQDEALGLIIAAICHDLEHPGTDFAFQSAIGSHLSNTYLGYESPLEAHHLTCALMILNDPGSNIFCHLPEERRRLILDIVRECILATDMARHNDILADWRSRSPDERGSLNMLLLRLLIKMADISNVCRPWPISVQWSQKLIDELMRVHDSVIGLGHVPNSFLSSIASEPDRVVRSFALNCARPLLETIIEVLPLTRPLQSVLDSNAAQWNHGNRDPPE
;
A
#
# COMPACT_ATOMS: atom_id res chain seq x y z
N VAL A 1 -1.44 14.99 -15.41
CA VAL A 1 -0.84 13.94 -14.55
C VAL A 1 0.50 14.46 -14.08
N GLY A 2 0.80 14.35 -12.77
CA GLY A 2 1.91 15.06 -12.10
C GLY A 2 3.23 14.93 -12.85
N LYS A 3 4.00 16.01 -12.95
CA LYS A 3 5.31 16.04 -13.63
C LYS A 3 6.35 15.24 -12.81
N ALA A 4 6.14 13.95 -12.66
CA ALA A 4 7.00 13.05 -11.87
C ALA A 4 8.43 13.03 -12.42
N SER A 5 8.61 13.21 -13.73
CA SER A 5 9.91 13.36 -14.38
C SER A 5 10.71 14.59 -13.96
N CYS A 6 10.07 15.57 -13.30
CA CYS A 6 10.75 16.75 -12.74
C CYS A 6 11.24 16.52 -11.30
N ILE A 7 10.86 15.41 -10.68
CA ILE A 7 11.21 15.11 -9.29
C ILE A 7 11.99 13.79 -9.16
N LEU A 8 11.65 12.75 -9.93
CA LEU A 8 12.30 11.43 -9.89
C LEU A 8 13.37 11.30 -10.97
N THR A 9 14.49 10.70 -10.60
CA THR A 9 15.45 10.14 -11.56
C THR A 9 14.84 8.93 -12.29
N GLN A 10 15.47 8.51 -13.40
CA GLN A 10 15.02 7.33 -14.14
C GLN A 10 15.11 6.04 -13.30
N ASP A 11 16.11 5.95 -12.42
CA ASP A 11 16.33 4.76 -11.59
C ASP A 11 15.34 4.68 -10.43
N GLU A 12 15.00 5.82 -9.82
CA GLU A 12 13.94 5.91 -8.82
C GLU A 12 12.57 5.58 -9.41
N ALA A 13 12.28 6.11 -10.60
CA ALA A 13 11.04 5.78 -11.30
C ALA A 13 10.96 4.29 -11.65
N LEU A 14 12.05 3.70 -12.15
CA LEU A 14 12.12 2.28 -12.44
C LEU A 14 11.95 1.42 -11.19
N GLY A 15 12.66 1.76 -10.10
CA GLY A 15 12.55 1.07 -8.81
C GLY A 15 11.13 1.13 -8.24
N LEU A 16 10.48 2.29 -8.28
CA LEU A 16 9.08 2.44 -7.86
C LEU A 16 8.11 1.60 -8.68
N ILE A 17 8.29 1.56 -10.00
CA ILE A 17 7.43 0.75 -10.89
C ILE A 17 7.61 -0.73 -10.58
N ILE A 18 8.85 -1.20 -10.41
CA ILE A 18 9.12 -2.60 -10.05
C ILE A 18 8.52 -2.91 -8.67
N ALA A 19 8.71 -2.05 -7.68
CA ALA A 19 8.10 -2.22 -6.37
C ALA A 19 6.57 -2.31 -6.46
N ALA A 20 5.92 -1.41 -7.21
CA ALA A 20 4.47 -1.42 -7.40
C ALA A 20 3.96 -2.70 -8.05
N ILE A 21 4.70 -3.26 -9.01
CA ILE A 21 4.36 -4.56 -9.64
C ILE A 21 4.53 -5.71 -8.64
N CYS A 22 5.52 -5.63 -7.76
CA CYS A 22 5.93 -6.76 -6.92
C CYS A 22 5.43 -6.73 -5.47
N HIS A 23 4.85 -5.63 -4.99
CA HIS A 23 4.67 -5.40 -3.55
C HIS A 23 3.79 -6.42 -2.82
N ASP A 24 2.86 -7.08 -3.52
CA ASP A 24 1.94 -8.10 -2.98
C ASP A 24 2.14 -9.49 -3.64
N LEU A 25 3.34 -9.79 -4.13
CA LEU A 25 3.62 -11.09 -4.75
C LEU A 25 3.37 -12.26 -3.79
N GLU A 26 2.58 -13.24 -4.23
CA GLU A 26 2.15 -14.38 -3.41
C GLU A 26 1.29 -14.02 -2.18
N HIS A 27 0.61 -12.87 -2.19
CA HIS A 27 -0.26 -12.52 -1.06
C HIS A 27 -1.36 -13.60 -0.83
N PRO A 28 -1.47 -14.19 0.38
CA PRO A 28 -2.38 -15.30 0.66
C PRO A 28 -3.85 -14.87 0.80
N GLY A 29 -4.13 -13.56 0.78
CA GLY A 29 -5.46 -12.99 1.02
C GLY A 29 -5.84 -12.94 2.51
N THR A 30 -4.85 -13.00 3.40
CA THR A 30 -5.02 -13.01 4.86
C THR A 30 -3.86 -12.27 5.50
N ASP A 31 -4.08 -11.65 6.65
CA ASP A 31 -3.00 -10.99 7.39
C ASP A 31 -2.04 -11.99 8.07
N PHE A 32 -0.90 -11.47 8.55
CA PHE A 32 0.10 -12.29 9.22
C PHE A 32 -0.40 -12.91 10.54
N ALA A 33 -1.33 -12.24 11.22
CA ALA A 33 -1.92 -12.74 12.46
C ALA A 33 -2.71 -14.03 12.21
N PHE A 34 -3.49 -14.07 11.13
CA PHE A 34 -4.18 -15.27 10.67
C PHE A 34 -3.18 -16.38 10.29
N GLN A 35 -2.17 -16.06 9.49
CA GLN A 35 -1.13 -17.02 9.09
C GLN A 35 -0.42 -17.64 10.31
N SER A 36 -0.17 -16.84 11.35
CA SER A 36 0.40 -17.29 12.62
C SER A 36 -0.55 -18.19 13.40
N ALA A 37 -1.84 -17.86 13.46
CA ALA A 37 -2.84 -18.67 14.16
C ALA A 37 -2.98 -20.08 13.60
N ILE A 38 -2.82 -20.24 12.28
CA ILE A 38 -2.89 -21.54 11.59
C ILE A 38 -1.53 -22.26 11.51
N GLY A 39 -0.44 -21.66 12.01
CA GLY A 39 0.91 -22.25 11.95
C GLY A 39 1.41 -22.50 10.54
N SER A 40 1.06 -21.61 9.60
CA SER A 40 1.43 -21.72 8.18
C SER A 40 2.94 -21.79 7.94
N HIS A 41 3.35 -22.27 6.76
CA HIS A 41 4.76 -22.21 6.37
C HIS A 41 5.29 -20.77 6.29
N LEU A 42 4.48 -19.83 5.78
CA LEU A 42 4.82 -18.42 5.71
C LEU A 42 5.08 -17.86 7.12
N SER A 43 4.18 -18.08 8.07
CA SER A 43 4.36 -17.58 9.44
C SER A 43 5.59 -18.18 10.11
N ASN A 44 5.87 -19.46 9.90
CA ASN A 44 7.04 -20.11 10.48
C ASN A 44 8.36 -19.57 9.90
N THR A 45 8.37 -19.19 8.62
CA THR A 45 9.57 -18.67 7.94
C THR A 45 9.86 -17.21 8.30
N TYR A 46 8.83 -16.37 8.39
CA TYR A 46 8.97 -14.93 8.61
C TYR A 46 8.67 -14.48 10.06
N LEU A 47 8.57 -15.43 10.99
CA LEU A 47 8.41 -15.12 12.42
C LEU A 47 9.57 -14.27 12.92
N GLY A 48 9.26 -13.13 13.56
CA GLY A 48 10.25 -12.21 14.12
C GLY A 48 10.76 -11.13 13.16
N TYR A 49 10.29 -11.12 11.90
CA TYR A 49 10.51 -9.98 10.99
C TYR A 49 9.59 -8.82 11.39
N GLU A 50 10.03 -7.58 11.18
CA GLU A 50 9.22 -6.37 11.48
C GLU A 50 7.97 -6.28 10.59
N SER A 51 8.13 -6.58 9.29
CA SER A 51 7.06 -6.58 8.26
C SER A 51 7.05 -7.94 7.54
N PRO A 52 6.43 -8.98 8.12
CA PRO A 52 6.62 -10.36 7.66
C PRO A 52 6.09 -10.65 6.25
N LEU A 53 4.90 -10.14 5.89
CA LEU A 53 4.32 -10.34 4.56
C LEU A 53 5.12 -9.57 3.52
N GLU A 54 5.49 -8.33 3.80
CA GLU A 54 6.29 -7.50 2.90
C GLU A 54 7.70 -8.08 2.70
N ALA A 55 8.29 -8.69 3.73
CA ALA A 55 9.54 -9.43 3.61
C ALA A 55 9.39 -10.68 2.72
N HIS A 56 8.23 -11.33 2.75
CA HIS A 56 7.89 -12.42 1.85
C HIS A 56 7.77 -11.93 0.40
N HIS A 57 6.96 -10.90 0.14
CA HIS A 57 6.78 -10.31 -1.19
C HIS A 57 8.12 -9.85 -1.80
N LEU A 58 8.97 -9.24 -0.98
CA LEU A 58 10.33 -8.86 -1.37
C LEU A 58 11.19 -10.08 -1.72
N THR A 59 11.12 -11.15 -0.94
CA THR A 59 11.86 -12.39 -1.22
C THR A 59 11.47 -12.95 -2.59
N CYS A 60 10.16 -13.04 -2.87
CA CYS A 60 9.64 -13.47 -4.17
C CYS A 60 10.10 -12.55 -5.30
N ALA A 61 10.01 -11.24 -5.10
CA ALA A 61 10.48 -10.26 -6.08
C ALA A 61 11.98 -10.46 -6.40
N LEU A 62 12.83 -10.61 -5.39
CA LEU A 62 14.26 -10.82 -5.56
C LEU A 62 14.56 -12.17 -6.24
N MET A 63 13.81 -13.22 -5.96
CA MET A 63 13.97 -14.50 -6.67
C MET A 63 13.71 -14.35 -8.16
N ILE A 64 12.60 -13.69 -8.54
CA ILE A 64 12.26 -13.44 -9.95
C ILE A 64 13.30 -12.54 -10.63
N LEU A 65 13.71 -11.45 -9.98
CA LEU A 65 14.66 -10.49 -10.55
C LEU A 65 16.08 -11.04 -10.68
N ASN A 66 16.44 -12.05 -9.88
CA ASN A 66 17.74 -12.71 -9.94
C ASN A 66 17.75 -13.97 -10.82
N ASP A 67 16.58 -14.47 -11.24
CA ASP A 67 16.51 -15.59 -12.19
C ASP A 67 17.07 -15.17 -13.55
N PRO A 68 18.01 -15.93 -14.15
CA PRO A 68 18.61 -15.58 -15.44
C PRO A 68 17.61 -15.40 -16.59
N GLY A 69 16.47 -16.08 -16.54
CA GLY A 69 15.41 -15.99 -17.55
C GLY A 69 14.54 -14.74 -17.44
N SER A 70 14.49 -14.10 -16.27
CA SER A 70 13.72 -12.88 -16.00
C SER A 70 14.55 -11.70 -15.49
N ASN A 71 15.88 -11.78 -15.56
CA ASN A 71 16.77 -10.72 -15.12
C ASN A 71 16.73 -9.50 -16.06
N ILE A 72 15.80 -8.58 -15.77
CA ILE A 72 15.64 -7.30 -16.47
C ILE A 72 16.82 -6.32 -16.24
N PHE A 73 17.74 -6.64 -15.32
CA PHE A 73 18.92 -5.83 -15.02
C PHE A 73 20.21 -6.34 -15.68
N CYS A 74 20.13 -7.35 -16.55
CA CYS A 74 21.30 -8.05 -17.12
C CYS A 74 22.30 -7.14 -17.86
N HIS A 75 21.86 -5.98 -18.34
CA HIS A 75 22.69 -5.00 -19.05
C HIS A 75 23.01 -3.75 -18.20
N LEU A 76 22.56 -3.69 -16.95
CA LEU A 76 22.86 -2.57 -16.07
C LEU A 76 24.21 -2.78 -15.37
N PRO A 77 24.98 -1.69 -15.16
CA PRO A 77 26.12 -1.72 -14.23
C PRO A 77 25.68 -2.17 -12.84
N GLU A 78 26.55 -2.88 -12.13
CA GLU A 78 26.25 -3.46 -10.81
C GLU A 78 25.79 -2.40 -9.79
N GLU A 79 26.43 -1.23 -9.78
CA GLU A 79 26.09 -0.11 -8.90
C GLU A 79 24.64 0.37 -9.12
N ARG A 80 24.25 0.53 -10.39
CA ARG A 80 22.91 0.97 -10.77
C ARG A 80 21.86 -0.09 -10.43
N ARG A 81 22.17 -1.38 -10.67
CA ARG A 81 21.32 -2.49 -10.24
C ARG A 81 21.12 -2.50 -8.73
N ARG A 82 22.19 -2.30 -7.94
CA ARG A 82 22.11 -2.26 -6.48
C ARG A 82 21.21 -1.13 -6.01
N LEU A 83 21.40 0.08 -6.55
CA LEU A 83 20.55 1.24 -6.25
C LEU A 83 19.06 0.94 -6.50
N ILE A 84 18.71 0.39 -7.66
CA ILE A 84 17.32 0.07 -8.01
C ILE A 84 16.76 -1.00 -7.07
N LEU A 85 17.52 -2.05 -6.76
CA LEU A 85 17.10 -3.10 -5.82
C LEU A 85 16.91 -2.56 -4.40
N ASP A 86 17.72 -1.60 -3.97
CA ASP A 86 17.54 -0.92 -2.68
C ASP A 86 16.25 -0.12 -2.66
N ILE A 87 15.92 0.60 -3.72
CA ILE A 87 14.62 1.29 -3.86
C ILE A 87 13.46 0.29 -3.80
N VAL A 88 13.56 -0.83 -4.53
CA VAL A 88 12.51 -1.88 -4.52
C VAL A 88 12.30 -2.41 -3.11
N ARG A 89 13.38 -2.76 -2.40
CA ARG A 89 13.32 -3.23 -1.01
C ARG A 89 12.61 -2.23 -0.11
N GLU A 90 13.07 -0.99 -0.11
CA GLU A 90 12.56 0.04 0.78
C GLU A 90 11.10 0.40 0.48
N CYS A 91 10.68 0.35 -0.79
CA CYS A 91 9.31 0.62 -1.19
C CYS A 91 8.37 -0.53 -0.81
N ILE A 92 8.74 -1.79 -1.05
CA ILE A 92 7.92 -2.96 -0.66
C ILE A 92 7.78 -3.01 0.86
N LEU A 93 8.88 -2.88 1.62
CA LEU A 93 8.78 -2.89 3.10
C LEU A 93 7.99 -1.70 3.66
N ALA A 94 7.80 -0.64 2.88
CA ALA A 94 6.99 0.51 3.27
C ALA A 94 5.50 0.32 3.01
N THR A 95 5.05 -0.68 2.24
CA THR A 95 3.61 -0.91 2.03
C THR A 95 2.93 -1.41 3.30
N ASP A 96 3.68 -2.04 4.21
CA ASP A 96 3.20 -2.39 5.56
C ASP A 96 2.46 -1.22 6.23
N MET A 97 1.19 -1.45 6.54
CA MET A 97 0.30 -0.47 7.12
C MET A 97 0.58 -0.21 8.60
N ALA A 98 1.25 -1.13 9.32
CA ALA A 98 1.72 -0.89 10.68
C ALA A 98 2.74 0.27 10.73
N ARG A 99 3.52 0.45 9.67
CA ARG A 99 4.54 1.50 9.53
C ARG A 99 3.99 2.84 8.99
N HIS A 100 2.71 2.90 8.64
CA HIS A 100 2.13 4.05 7.95
C HIS A 100 2.27 5.36 8.74
N ASN A 101 1.95 5.33 10.03
CA ASN A 101 1.99 6.53 10.87
C ASN A 101 3.43 6.98 11.15
N ASP A 102 4.36 6.04 11.33
CA ASP A 102 5.78 6.35 11.56
C ASP A 102 6.40 7.01 10.33
N ILE A 103 6.13 6.47 9.14
CA ILE A 103 6.60 7.06 7.86
C ILE A 103 6.04 8.47 7.66
N LEU A 104 4.75 8.69 7.98
CA LEU A 104 4.15 10.02 7.90
C LEU A 104 4.73 10.98 8.95
N ALA A 105 4.98 10.51 10.18
CA ALA A 105 5.58 11.31 11.23
C ALA A 105 7.02 11.72 10.87
N ASP A 106 7.79 10.80 10.32
CA ASP A 106 9.15 11.02 9.80
C ASP A 106 9.18 12.07 8.69
N TRP A 107 8.16 12.11 7.83
CA TRP A 107 8.06 13.14 6.81
C TRP A 107 7.74 14.50 7.44
N ARG A 108 6.76 14.51 8.35
CA ARG A 108 6.28 15.73 9.00
C ARG A 108 7.34 16.39 9.89
N SER A 109 8.25 15.61 10.46
CA SER A 109 9.34 16.12 11.31
C SER A 109 10.46 16.81 10.50
N ARG A 110 10.58 16.53 9.20
CA ARG A 110 11.59 17.15 8.32
C ARG A 110 11.22 18.57 7.92
N SER A 111 12.23 19.43 7.85
CA SER A 111 12.12 20.79 7.30
C SER A 111 11.84 20.79 5.78
N PRO A 112 11.28 21.88 5.22
CA PRO A 112 11.08 22.00 3.77
C PRO A 112 12.35 21.78 2.95
N ASP A 113 13.51 22.22 3.45
CA ASP A 113 14.80 22.05 2.78
C ASP A 113 15.23 20.57 2.75
N GLU A 114 15.01 19.83 3.83
CA GLU A 114 15.29 18.38 3.91
C GLU A 114 14.34 17.55 3.02
N ARG A 115 13.11 18.04 2.82
CA ARG A 115 12.11 17.44 1.91
C ARG A 115 12.41 17.76 0.43
N GLY A 116 13.17 18.81 0.16
CA GLY A 116 13.54 19.24 -1.20
C GLY A 116 14.57 18.33 -1.88
N SER A 117 15.35 17.57 -1.10
CA SER A 117 16.15 16.46 -1.62
C SER A 117 15.25 15.23 -1.79
N LEU A 118 15.11 14.73 -3.02
CA LEU A 118 14.37 13.50 -3.24
C LEU A 118 15.12 12.35 -2.57
N ASN A 119 14.61 11.92 -1.42
CA ASN A 119 15.20 10.87 -0.62
C ASN A 119 14.25 9.66 -0.58
N MET A 120 14.78 8.54 -0.10
CA MET A 120 14.04 7.28 0.01
C MET A 120 12.66 7.44 0.69
N LEU A 121 12.51 8.39 1.62
CA LEU A 121 11.24 8.63 2.30
C LEU A 121 10.14 9.11 1.35
N LEU A 122 10.45 9.94 0.34
CA LEU A 122 9.45 10.31 -0.66
C LEU A 122 9.00 9.08 -1.47
N LEU A 123 9.94 8.22 -1.86
CA LEU A 123 9.61 6.99 -2.61
C LEU A 123 8.67 6.10 -1.79
N ARG A 124 8.94 5.93 -0.49
CA ARG A 124 8.06 5.23 0.46
C ARG A 124 6.66 5.87 0.53
N LEU A 125 6.55 7.20 0.57
CA LEU A 125 5.23 7.87 0.57
C LEU A 125 4.48 7.67 -0.76
N LEU A 126 5.20 7.74 -1.89
CA LEU A 126 4.62 7.57 -3.21
C LEU A 126 4.08 6.15 -3.43
N ILE A 127 4.83 5.11 -3.04
CA ILE A 127 4.34 3.73 -3.15
C ILE A 127 3.13 3.49 -2.24
N LYS A 128 3.16 3.99 -0.99
CA LYS A 128 2.00 3.89 -0.09
C LYS A 128 0.76 4.59 -0.66
N MET A 129 0.93 5.77 -1.26
CA MET A 129 -0.19 6.47 -1.87
C MET A 129 -0.71 5.73 -3.11
N ALA A 130 0.17 5.11 -3.89
CA ALA A 130 -0.23 4.31 -5.05
C ALA A 130 -1.06 3.09 -4.62
N ASP A 131 -0.59 2.37 -3.61
CA ASP A 131 -1.21 1.19 -3.01
C ASP A 131 -2.65 1.50 -2.52
N ILE A 132 -2.81 2.56 -1.72
CA ILE A 132 -4.13 2.92 -1.17
C ILE A 132 -4.93 3.90 -2.07
N SER A 133 -4.52 4.09 -3.33
CA SER A 133 -5.10 5.11 -4.23
C SER A 133 -6.55 4.86 -4.64
N ASN A 134 -7.10 3.68 -4.34
CA ASN A 134 -8.46 3.26 -4.71
C ASN A 134 -9.52 4.26 -4.24
N VAL A 135 -9.38 4.80 -3.03
CA VAL A 135 -10.33 5.79 -2.46
C VAL A 135 -10.32 7.13 -3.20
N CYS A 136 -9.29 7.39 -4.01
CA CYS A 136 -9.15 8.59 -4.84
C CYS A 136 -9.60 8.38 -6.30
N ARG A 137 -10.12 7.19 -6.64
CA ARG A 137 -10.62 6.89 -8.00
C ARG A 137 -12.06 7.38 -8.18
N PRO A 138 -12.54 7.56 -9.42
CA PRO A 138 -13.96 7.84 -9.66
C PRO A 138 -14.85 6.83 -8.93
N TRP A 139 -16.01 7.28 -8.45
CA TRP A 139 -16.89 6.52 -7.57
C TRP A 139 -17.13 5.05 -8.00
N PRO A 140 -17.48 4.73 -9.26
CA PRO A 140 -17.74 3.34 -9.66
C PRO A 140 -16.54 2.42 -9.46
N ILE A 141 -15.33 2.95 -9.65
CA ILE A 141 -14.08 2.21 -9.48
C ILE A 141 -13.73 2.09 -7.99
N SER A 142 -13.89 3.18 -7.25
CA SER A 142 -13.66 3.21 -5.80
C SER A 142 -14.53 2.16 -5.08
N VAL A 143 -15.82 2.13 -5.37
CA VAL A 143 -16.78 1.15 -4.83
C VAL A 143 -16.38 -0.29 -5.17
N GLN A 144 -16.01 -0.54 -6.43
CA GLN A 144 -15.61 -1.88 -6.85
C GLN A 144 -14.39 -2.39 -6.08
N TRP A 145 -13.36 -1.56 -5.89
CA TRP A 145 -12.18 -1.93 -5.13
C TRP A 145 -12.46 -2.07 -3.63
N SER A 146 -13.27 -1.18 -3.06
CA SER A 146 -13.70 -1.30 -1.66
C SER A 146 -14.49 -2.59 -1.43
N GLN A 147 -15.38 -2.97 -2.35
CA GLN A 147 -16.13 -4.22 -2.23
C GLN A 147 -15.21 -5.44 -2.27
N LYS A 148 -14.22 -5.47 -3.17
CA LYS A 148 -13.24 -6.56 -3.23
C LYS A 148 -12.46 -6.74 -1.92
N LEU A 149 -12.03 -5.62 -1.33
CA LEU A 149 -11.34 -5.65 -0.04
C LEU A 149 -12.26 -6.09 1.11
N ILE A 150 -13.51 -5.61 1.13
CA ILE A 150 -14.52 -6.06 2.09
C ILE A 150 -14.74 -7.58 1.96
N ASP A 151 -14.93 -8.09 0.74
CA ASP A 151 -15.14 -9.52 0.49
C ASP A 151 -13.94 -10.36 0.95
N GLU A 152 -12.71 -9.85 0.77
CA GLU A 152 -11.51 -10.50 1.30
C GLU A 152 -11.48 -10.53 2.82
N LEU A 153 -11.67 -9.39 3.47
CA LEU A 153 -11.67 -9.29 4.93
C LEU A 153 -12.81 -10.08 5.57
N MET A 154 -13.97 -10.20 4.90
CA MET A 154 -15.07 -11.06 5.33
C MET A 154 -14.71 -12.54 5.26
N ARG A 155 -13.97 -12.99 4.23
CA ARG A 155 -13.45 -14.36 4.17
C ARG A 155 -12.49 -14.65 5.33
N VAL A 156 -11.64 -13.67 5.71
CA VAL A 156 -10.76 -13.80 6.87
C VAL A 156 -11.58 -13.88 8.16
N HIS A 157 -12.56 -12.99 8.35
CA HIS A 157 -13.47 -12.98 9.48
C HIS A 157 -14.15 -14.35 9.68
N ASP A 158 -14.74 -14.90 8.62
CA ASP A 158 -15.45 -16.18 8.67
C ASP A 158 -14.49 -17.36 8.94
N SER A 159 -13.28 -17.30 8.39
CA SER A 159 -12.25 -18.31 8.63
C SER A 159 -11.79 -18.31 10.09
N VAL A 160 -11.63 -17.14 10.71
CA VAL A 160 -11.29 -17.02 12.14
C VAL A 160 -12.38 -17.66 13.02
N ILE A 161 -13.66 -17.41 12.71
CA ILE A 161 -14.78 -18.04 13.42
C ILE A 161 -14.78 -19.56 13.20
N GLY A 162 -14.57 -20.01 11.97
CA GLY A 162 -14.53 -21.44 11.62
C GLY A 162 -13.43 -22.22 12.35
N LEU A 163 -12.34 -21.55 12.71
CA LEU A 163 -11.25 -22.10 13.54
C LEU A 163 -11.56 -22.08 15.05
N GLY A 164 -12.72 -21.57 15.46
CA GLY A 164 -13.11 -21.45 16.86
C GLY A 164 -12.50 -20.25 17.58
N HIS A 165 -11.98 -19.27 16.84
CA HIS A 165 -11.40 -18.05 17.38
C HIS A 165 -12.39 -16.87 17.30
N VAL A 166 -12.12 -15.83 18.09
CA VAL A 166 -12.92 -14.59 18.08
C VAL A 166 -12.24 -13.58 17.13
N PRO A 167 -12.95 -13.06 16.10
CA PRO A 167 -12.43 -12.01 15.25
C PRO A 167 -12.02 -10.78 16.06
N ASN A 168 -10.94 -10.11 15.64
CA ASN A 168 -10.54 -8.86 16.24
C ASN A 168 -11.58 -7.75 15.97
N SER A 169 -11.44 -6.60 16.65
CA SER A 169 -12.38 -5.48 16.53
C SER A 169 -12.47 -4.92 15.12
N PHE A 170 -11.38 -4.97 14.34
CA PHE A 170 -11.36 -4.50 12.96
C PHE A 170 -12.21 -5.40 12.05
N LEU A 171 -11.97 -6.72 12.07
CA LEU A 171 -12.76 -7.69 11.30
C LEU A 171 -14.24 -7.67 11.69
N SER A 172 -14.53 -7.53 12.99
CA SER A 172 -15.91 -7.37 13.48
C SER A 172 -16.57 -6.12 12.91
N SER A 173 -15.84 -5.00 12.84
CA SER A 173 -16.34 -3.74 12.28
C SER A 173 -16.56 -3.81 10.77
N ILE A 174 -15.72 -4.54 10.04
CA ILE A 174 -15.92 -4.82 8.61
C ILE A 174 -17.23 -5.59 8.40
N ALA A 175 -17.51 -6.57 9.24
CA ALA A 175 -18.73 -7.37 9.14
C ALA A 175 -20.00 -6.59 9.47
N SER A 176 -19.97 -5.69 10.47
CA SER A 176 -21.15 -4.96 10.92
C SER A 176 -21.38 -3.62 10.21
N GLU A 177 -20.32 -2.88 9.90
CA GLU A 177 -20.38 -1.50 9.41
C GLU A 177 -19.34 -1.23 8.29
N PRO A 178 -19.32 -2.01 7.19
CA PRO A 178 -18.25 -1.94 6.18
C PRO A 178 -18.08 -0.54 5.57
N ASP A 179 -19.19 0.15 5.26
CA ASP A 179 -19.17 1.50 4.66
C ASP A 179 -18.52 2.52 5.59
N ARG A 180 -18.78 2.41 6.90
CA ARG A 180 -18.17 3.26 7.91
C ARG A 180 -16.67 3.01 8.00
N VAL A 181 -16.23 1.76 7.89
CA VAL A 181 -14.80 1.40 7.91
C VAL A 181 -14.09 1.96 6.68
N VAL A 182 -14.63 1.78 5.47
CA VAL A 182 -14.08 2.33 4.23
C VAL A 182 -13.96 3.85 4.30
N ARG A 183 -15.03 4.52 4.76
CA ARG A 183 -15.02 5.97 4.96
C ARG A 183 -13.98 6.41 5.98
N SER A 184 -13.89 5.72 7.12
CA SER A 184 -12.90 6.02 8.16
C SER A 184 -11.48 5.89 7.62
N PHE A 185 -11.20 4.85 6.85
CA PHE A 185 -9.92 4.66 6.18
C PHE A 185 -9.60 5.80 5.20
N ALA A 186 -10.56 6.19 4.36
CA ALA A 186 -10.38 7.30 3.42
C ALA A 186 -10.01 8.61 4.14
N LEU A 187 -10.73 8.95 5.21
CA LEU A 187 -10.57 10.23 5.91
C LEU A 187 -9.38 10.26 6.87
N ASN A 188 -9.11 9.15 7.56
CA ASN A 188 -8.14 9.12 8.66
C ASN A 188 -6.78 8.54 8.25
N CYS A 189 -6.71 7.82 7.12
CA CYS A 189 -5.46 7.21 6.63
C CYS A 189 -5.07 7.78 5.25
N ALA A 190 -5.94 7.64 4.25
CA ALA A 190 -5.58 8.03 2.89
C ALA A 190 -5.48 9.55 2.70
N ARG A 191 -6.41 10.33 3.26
CA ARG A 191 -6.42 11.79 3.13
C ARG A 191 -5.17 12.45 3.72
N PRO A 192 -4.72 12.15 4.95
CA PRO A 192 -3.49 12.74 5.49
C PRO A 192 -2.24 12.42 4.67
N LEU A 193 -2.17 11.22 4.08
CA LEU A 193 -1.09 10.86 3.15
C LEU A 193 -1.20 11.64 1.84
N LEU A 194 -2.40 11.74 1.26
CA LEU A 194 -2.62 12.49 0.03
C LEU A 194 -2.27 13.97 0.19
N GLU A 195 -2.61 14.59 1.33
CA GLU A 195 -2.25 15.97 1.65
C GLU A 195 -0.72 16.15 1.63
N THR A 196 0.02 15.19 2.18
CA THR A 196 1.49 15.16 2.11
C THR A 196 1.98 15.03 0.67
N ILE A 197 1.36 14.17 -0.16
CA ILE A 197 1.71 14.04 -1.58
C ILE A 197 1.39 15.32 -2.36
N ILE A 198 0.33 16.05 -2.03
CA ILE A 198 -0.05 17.30 -2.69
C ILE A 198 0.99 18.41 -2.42
N GLU A 199 1.65 18.41 -1.26
CA GLU A 199 2.74 19.34 -0.97
C GLU A 199 3.89 19.19 -1.98
N VAL A 200 4.22 17.94 -2.34
CA VAL A 200 5.35 17.61 -3.22
C VAL A 200 4.94 17.58 -4.70
N LEU A 201 3.72 17.13 -4.98
CA LEU A 201 3.14 17.00 -6.31
C LEU A 201 1.83 17.78 -6.41
N PRO A 202 1.83 19.12 -6.43
CA PRO A 202 0.60 19.93 -6.38
C PRO A 202 -0.45 19.61 -7.46
N LEU A 203 -0.02 19.03 -8.59
CA LEU A 203 -0.89 18.58 -9.67
C LEU A 203 -1.80 17.40 -9.29
N THR A 204 -1.56 16.73 -8.16
CA THR A 204 -2.45 15.67 -7.63
C THR A 204 -3.60 16.22 -6.78
N ARG A 205 -3.62 17.53 -6.49
CA ARG A 205 -4.68 18.18 -5.68
C ARG A 205 -6.12 17.81 -6.07
N PRO A 206 -6.49 17.66 -7.37
CA PRO A 206 -7.84 17.23 -7.73
C PRO A 206 -8.26 15.87 -7.13
N LEU A 207 -7.32 14.99 -6.79
CA LEU A 207 -7.61 13.70 -6.16
C LEU A 207 -8.22 13.87 -4.76
N GLN A 208 -7.91 14.96 -4.05
CA GLN A 208 -8.48 15.22 -2.72
C GLN A 208 -9.98 15.49 -2.80
N SER A 209 -10.43 16.23 -3.81
CA SER A 209 -11.85 16.47 -4.04
C SER A 209 -12.59 15.18 -4.39
N VAL A 210 -11.97 14.27 -5.14
CA VAL A 210 -12.54 12.96 -5.45
C VAL A 210 -12.64 12.10 -4.18
N LEU A 211 -11.58 12.05 -3.37
CA LEU A 211 -11.59 11.33 -2.08
C LEU A 211 -12.69 11.87 -1.17
N ASP A 212 -12.77 13.18 -0.97
CA ASP A 212 -13.76 13.81 -0.09
C ASP A 212 -15.19 13.55 -0.59
N SER A 213 -15.41 13.59 -1.91
CA SER A 213 -16.70 13.24 -2.52
C SER A 213 -17.05 11.76 -2.32
N ASN A 214 -16.13 10.84 -2.55
CA ASN A 214 -16.34 9.41 -2.32
C ASN A 214 -16.64 9.13 -0.83
N ALA A 215 -15.89 9.75 0.09
CA ALA A 215 -16.11 9.60 1.52
C ALA A 215 -17.49 10.12 1.96
N ALA A 216 -18.02 11.15 1.30
CA ALA A 216 -19.38 11.62 1.51
C ALA A 216 -20.43 10.64 0.97
N GLN A 217 -20.21 10.04 -0.20
CA GLN A 217 -21.13 9.05 -0.78
C GLN A 217 -21.29 7.81 0.11
N TRP A 218 -20.21 7.33 0.74
CA TRP A 218 -20.29 6.24 1.72
C TRP A 218 -21.18 6.53 2.95
N ASN A 219 -21.49 7.81 3.28
CA ASN A 219 -22.47 8.12 4.33
C ASN A 219 -23.92 7.86 3.92
N HIS A 220 -24.22 7.89 2.63
CA HIS A 220 -25.59 7.81 2.12
C HIS A 220 -26.04 6.36 1.89
N GLY A 221 -25.14 5.39 2.03
CA GLY A 221 -25.43 3.96 1.86
C GLY A 221 -25.81 3.55 0.43
N ASN A 222 -25.83 4.50 -0.51
CA ASN A 222 -26.10 4.23 -1.91
C ASN A 222 -24.79 3.92 -2.64
N ARG A 223 -24.60 2.65 -2.99
CA ARG A 223 -23.42 2.16 -3.73
C ARG A 223 -23.63 2.17 -5.25
N ASP A 224 -24.81 2.57 -5.72
CA ASP A 224 -25.09 2.68 -7.14
C ASP A 224 -24.29 3.84 -7.75
N PRO A 225 -23.85 3.73 -9.02
CA PRO A 225 -23.25 4.85 -9.72
C PRO A 225 -24.27 5.99 -9.85
N PRO A 226 -23.89 7.27 -9.62
CA PRO A 226 -24.78 8.38 -9.90
C PRO A 226 -25.15 8.39 -11.39
N GLU A 227 -26.46 8.53 -11.68
CA GLU A 227 -27.00 8.70 -13.04
C GLU A 227 -26.40 9.90 -13.78
#